data_AF-A0A6I5CD25-F1
#
_entry.id   AF-A0A6I5CD25-F1
#
_cell.length_a   1.000
_cell.length_b   1.000
_cell.length_c   1.000
_cell.angle_alpha   90.00
_cell.angle_beta   90.00
_cell.angle_gamma   90.00
#
_symmetry.space_group_name_H-M   'P 1'
#
loop_
_entity.id
_entity.type
_entity.pdbx_description
1 polymer ?
#
loop_
_entity_poly.entity_id
_entity_poly.type
_entity_poly.pdbx_seq_one_letter_code
_entity_poly.pdbx_strand_id
1 'polypeptide(L)'
;GTGPGSLRLAARTVGFAAEQRVRPVLSNAARYADPGQGPVADVLDAARRLVPLGATGERDSGEAWLKGPGAMLEAAERVVEAAGFRRDTAHRLLEQTRAAAAECLVDPEDDLGMGAVHFPEPHLVGAGRRTAQRALASRAAAGMVRRGYTGRRAYWERMHEELDVIAYHGFASYFLTVAQVVDDVREMGIRVAARGSGAGSLVNHLLGIAHA
;
A
#
# COMPACT_ATOMS: atom_id res chain seq x y z
N GLY A 1 -17.23 -8.39 32.63
CA GLY A 1 -15.93 -9.04 32.95
C GLY A 1 -14.81 -8.02 33.00
N THR A 2 -13.57 -8.46 33.11
CA THR A 2 -12.35 -7.63 33.00
C THR A 2 -11.56 -7.91 31.72
N GLY A 3 -12.10 -8.72 30.81
CA GLY A 3 -11.46 -9.04 29.54
C GLY A 3 -11.38 -7.85 28.59
N PRO A 4 -10.65 -8.00 27.47
CA PRO A 4 -10.56 -7.01 26.40
C PRO A 4 -11.95 -6.51 25.96
N GLY A 5 -12.07 -5.21 25.68
CA GLY A 5 -13.34 -4.59 25.27
C GLY A 5 -14.38 -4.39 26.40
N SER A 6 -14.09 -4.79 27.64
CA SER A 6 -15.02 -4.59 28.76
C SER A 6 -14.96 -3.18 29.35
N LEU A 7 -16.12 -2.67 29.77
CA LEU A 7 -16.24 -1.37 30.46
C LEU A 7 -15.33 -1.28 31.69
N ARG A 8 -15.26 -2.35 32.49
CA ARG A 8 -14.45 -2.38 33.71
C ARG A 8 -12.95 -2.28 33.42
N LEU A 9 -12.47 -2.91 32.35
CA LEU A 9 -11.08 -2.76 31.91
C LEU A 9 -10.82 -1.32 31.46
N ALA A 10 -11.66 -0.78 30.57
CA ALA A 10 -11.51 0.58 30.07
C ALA A 10 -11.51 1.63 31.20
N ALA A 11 -12.41 1.52 32.16
CA ALA A 11 -12.47 2.40 33.33
C ALA A 11 -11.19 2.36 34.16
N ARG A 12 -10.66 1.16 34.45
CA ARG A 12 -9.38 0.99 35.16
C ARG A 12 -8.22 1.58 34.37
N THR A 13 -8.21 1.43 33.05
CA THR A 13 -7.17 2.00 32.19
C THR A 13 -7.19 3.52 32.21
N VAL A 14 -8.36 4.15 32.16
CA VAL A 14 -8.49 5.61 32.26
C VAL A 14 -8.08 6.11 33.65
N GLY A 15 -8.49 5.42 34.73
CA GLY A 15 -8.05 5.74 36.09
C GLY A 15 -6.53 5.64 36.24
N PHE A 16 -5.93 4.56 35.76
CA PHE A 16 -4.48 4.37 35.77
C PHE A 16 -3.75 5.45 34.97
N ALA A 17 -4.27 5.82 33.78
CA ALA A 17 -3.68 6.89 32.98
C ALA A 17 -3.65 8.23 33.73
N ALA A 18 -4.71 8.54 34.48
CA ALA A 18 -4.76 9.73 35.32
C ALA A 18 -3.74 9.69 36.46
N GLU A 19 -3.62 8.55 37.16
CA GLU A 19 -2.65 8.35 38.24
C GLU A 19 -1.20 8.51 37.74
N GLN A 20 -0.89 7.94 36.57
CA GLN A 20 0.44 7.99 35.97
C GLN A 20 0.71 9.26 35.15
N ARG A 21 -0.29 10.15 35.02
CA ARG A 21 -0.22 11.38 34.21
C ARG A 21 0.17 11.11 32.75
N VAL A 22 -0.32 10.01 32.19
CA VAL A 22 -0.15 9.67 30.77
C VAL A 22 -1.43 9.98 30.00
N ARG A 23 -1.31 10.35 28.72
CA ARG A 23 -2.45 10.66 27.87
C ARG A 23 -3.26 9.38 27.56
N PRO A 24 -4.53 9.27 27.99
CA PRO A 24 -5.39 8.17 27.54
C PRO A 24 -5.89 8.41 26.11
N VAL A 25 -6.06 7.33 25.37
CA VAL A 25 -6.66 7.31 24.03
C VAL A 25 -7.82 6.33 24.04
N LEU A 26 -8.99 6.77 23.57
CA LEU A 26 -10.17 5.93 23.45
C LEU A 26 -10.27 5.37 22.03
N SER A 27 -10.42 4.06 21.90
CA SER A 27 -10.72 3.41 20.63
C SER A 27 -11.83 2.38 20.82
N ASN A 28 -12.57 2.11 19.75
CA ASN A 28 -13.60 1.06 19.76
C ASN A 28 -13.07 -0.31 19.31
N ALA A 29 -11.78 -0.41 18.97
CA ALA A 29 -11.19 -1.59 18.33
C ALA A 29 -12.07 -2.12 17.17
N ALA A 30 -12.47 -1.21 16.27
CA ALA A 30 -13.40 -1.54 15.20
C ALA A 30 -12.87 -2.66 14.30
N ARG A 31 -13.71 -3.67 14.07
CA ARG A 31 -13.47 -4.85 13.23
C ARG A 31 -14.34 -4.86 11.97
N TYR A 32 -15.44 -4.13 12.00
CA TYR A 32 -16.42 -4.06 10.93
C TYR A 32 -16.93 -2.63 10.75
N ALA A 33 -17.44 -2.31 9.56
CA ALA A 33 -17.91 -0.97 9.24
C ALA A 33 -19.23 -0.67 9.97
N ASP A 34 -20.19 -1.60 9.86
CA ASP A 34 -21.58 -1.37 10.27
C ASP A 34 -21.98 -2.24 11.47
N PRO A 35 -22.93 -1.78 12.31
CA PRO A 35 -23.48 -2.59 13.38
C PRO A 35 -24.12 -3.88 12.85
N GLY A 36 -24.13 -4.93 13.68
CA GLY A 36 -24.77 -6.21 13.33
C GLY A 36 -23.85 -7.21 12.60
N GLN A 37 -22.59 -6.85 12.31
CA GLN A 37 -21.62 -7.75 11.67
C GLN A 37 -20.88 -8.70 12.65
N GLY A 38 -21.24 -8.70 13.94
CA GLY A 38 -20.67 -9.61 14.96
C GLY A 38 -20.68 -11.09 14.56
N PRO A 39 -21.80 -11.67 14.10
CA PRO A 39 -21.83 -13.07 13.66
C PRO A 39 -20.89 -13.35 12.47
N VAL A 40 -20.72 -12.40 11.56
CA VAL A 40 -19.77 -12.52 10.45
C VAL A 40 -18.34 -12.53 10.98
N ALA A 41 -18.02 -11.65 11.93
CA ALA A 41 -16.72 -11.62 12.59
C ALA A 41 -16.41 -12.95 13.30
N ASP A 42 -17.40 -13.57 13.94
CA ASP A 42 -17.26 -14.91 14.55
C ASP A 42 -16.96 -16.00 13.52
N VAL A 43 -17.64 -15.99 12.35
CA VAL A 43 -17.35 -16.94 11.25
C VAL A 43 -15.93 -16.75 10.74
N LEU A 44 -15.50 -15.50 10.52
CA LEU A 44 -14.15 -15.20 10.04
C LEU A 44 -13.08 -15.60 11.05
N ASP A 45 -13.32 -15.43 12.36
CA ASP A 45 -12.41 -15.89 13.40
C ASP A 45 -12.32 -17.41 13.48
N ALA A 46 -13.46 -18.11 13.41
CA ALA A 46 -13.50 -19.57 13.41
C ALA A 46 -12.75 -20.15 12.19
N ALA A 47 -12.98 -19.57 11.00
CA ALA A 47 -12.29 -19.97 9.78
C ALA A 47 -10.78 -19.73 9.88
N ARG A 48 -10.35 -18.55 10.37
CA ARG A 48 -8.92 -18.23 10.56
C ARG A 48 -8.24 -19.16 11.55
N ARG A 49 -8.94 -19.60 12.60
CA ARG A 49 -8.41 -20.48 13.66
C ARG A 49 -8.58 -21.97 13.34
N LEU A 50 -9.29 -22.32 12.27
CA LEU A 50 -9.63 -23.70 11.89
C LEU A 50 -10.35 -24.46 13.02
N VAL A 51 -11.28 -23.78 13.70
CA VAL A 51 -12.09 -24.37 14.78
C VAL A 51 -13.58 -24.23 14.50
N PRO A 52 -14.43 -25.10 15.06
CA PRO A 52 -15.88 -24.92 14.99
C PRO A 52 -16.32 -23.59 15.60
N LEU A 53 -17.43 -23.04 15.08
CA LEU A 53 -18.07 -21.86 15.67
C LEU A 53 -18.40 -22.08 17.15
N GLY A 54 -17.95 -21.16 18.00
CA GLY A 54 -18.16 -21.22 19.46
C GLY A 54 -17.15 -22.08 20.23
N ALA A 55 -16.18 -22.73 19.58
CA ALA A 55 -15.18 -23.56 20.26
C ALA A 55 -14.27 -22.76 21.22
N THR A 56 -14.08 -21.46 20.96
CA THR A 56 -13.24 -20.58 21.79
C THR A 56 -13.98 -19.91 22.95
N GLY A 57 -15.30 -20.15 23.09
CA GLY A 57 -16.12 -19.64 24.19
C GLY A 57 -16.48 -18.14 24.12
N GLU A 58 -15.58 -17.28 23.64
CA GLU A 58 -15.86 -15.85 23.43
C GLU A 58 -16.37 -15.59 22.02
N ARG A 59 -17.62 -15.11 21.94
CA ARG A 59 -18.21 -14.53 20.72
C ARG A 59 -17.96 -13.03 20.69
N ASP A 60 -17.94 -12.48 19.49
CA ASP A 60 -17.90 -11.04 19.28
C ASP A 60 -19.08 -10.36 20.00
N SER A 61 -18.82 -9.21 20.61
CA SER A 61 -19.83 -8.49 21.40
C SER A 61 -20.91 -7.81 20.55
N GLY A 62 -20.73 -7.74 19.23
CA GLY A 62 -21.59 -6.96 18.33
C GLY A 62 -21.30 -5.45 18.34
N GLU A 63 -20.37 -4.99 19.19
CA GLU A 63 -20.07 -3.59 19.41
C GLU A 63 -18.81 -3.10 18.68
N ALA A 64 -18.06 -3.98 18.02
CA ALA A 64 -16.82 -3.65 17.33
C ALA A 64 -17.04 -3.05 15.92
N TRP A 65 -18.10 -2.27 15.73
CA TRP A 65 -18.34 -1.54 14.48
C TRP A 65 -17.68 -0.15 14.47
N LEU A 66 -17.62 0.52 13.32
CA LEU A 66 -17.06 1.87 13.22
C LEU A 66 -18.05 2.91 13.79
N LYS A 67 -17.99 3.11 15.10
CA LYS A 67 -18.85 4.04 15.82
C LYS A 67 -18.68 5.48 15.34
N GLY A 68 -19.79 6.15 15.08
CA GLY A 68 -19.82 7.60 14.87
C GLY A 68 -19.58 8.41 16.15
N PRO A 69 -19.47 9.75 16.06
CA PRO A 69 -19.12 10.60 17.19
C PRO A 69 -20.06 10.48 18.40
N GLY A 70 -21.38 10.38 18.18
CA GLY A 70 -22.36 10.25 19.26
C GLY A 70 -22.19 8.94 20.05
N ALA A 71 -22.10 7.81 19.36
CA ALA A 71 -21.88 6.51 19.99
C ALA A 71 -20.51 6.42 20.71
N MET A 72 -19.49 7.10 20.20
CA MET A 72 -18.19 7.22 20.87
C MET A 72 -18.26 8.10 22.12
N LEU A 73 -19.08 9.17 22.12
CA LEU A 73 -19.33 9.98 23.31
C LEU A 73 -20.05 9.16 24.38
N GLU A 74 -21.11 8.44 24.04
CA GLU A 74 -21.82 7.57 24.99
C GLU A 74 -20.91 6.47 25.57
N ALA A 75 -19.98 5.95 24.78
CA ALA A 75 -18.97 5.01 25.27
C ALA A 75 -17.98 5.70 26.22
N ALA A 76 -17.50 6.89 25.88
CA ALA A 76 -16.59 7.68 26.71
C ALA A 76 -17.24 8.03 28.06
N GLU A 77 -18.49 8.48 28.06
CA GLU A 77 -19.27 8.80 29.26
C GLU A 77 -19.37 7.60 30.21
N ARG A 78 -19.78 6.43 29.67
CA ARG A 78 -19.82 5.20 30.46
C ARG A 78 -18.46 4.85 31.07
N VAL A 79 -17.38 4.99 30.30
CA VAL A 79 -16.02 4.67 30.76
C VAL A 79 -15.57 5.60 31.88
N VAL A 80 -15.77 6.93 31.74
CA VAL A 80 -15.31 7.89 32.74
C VAL A 80 -16.17 7.84 34.01
N GLU A 81 -17.47 7.62 33.89
CA GLU A 81 -18.38 7.42 35.04
C GLU A 81 -18.00 6.16 35.82
N ALA A 82 -17.75 5.04 35.11
CA ALA A 82 -17.30 3.79 35.74
C ALA A 82 -15.90 3.91 36.38
N ALA A 83 -15.10 4.89 35.96
CA ALA A 83 -13.80 5.22 36.57
C ALA A 83 -13.93 6.20 37.75
N GLY A 84 -15.15 6.67 38.08
CA GLY A 84 -15.39 7.60 39.18
C GLY A 84 -15.18 9.07 38.84
N PHE A 85 -15.05 9.42 37.56
CA PHE A 85 -14.93 10.81 37.10
C PHE A 85 -16.30 11.41 36.77
N ARG A 86 -16.37 12.74 36.67
CA ARG A 86 -17.57 13.43 36.15
C ARG A 86 -17.76 13.15 34.67
N ARG A 87 -19.02 13.04 34.24
CA ARG A 87 -19.43 12.80 32.85
C ARG A 87 -18.74 13.73 31.84
N ASP A 88 -18.62 15.02 32.17
CA ASP A 88 -17.93 16.03 31.32
C ASP A 88 -16.47 15.65 30.97
N THR A 89 -15.83 14.78 31.78
CA THR A 89 -14.47 14.27 31.51
C THR A 89 -14.41 13.47 30.21
N ALA A 90 -15.53 12.94 29.72
CA ALA A 90 -15.63 12.24 28.45
C ALA A 90 -15.19 13.12 27.27
N HIS A 91 -15.54 14.41 27.27
CA HIS A 91 -15.11 15.35 26.23
C HIS A 91 -13.59 15.49 26.20
N ARG A 92 -12.94 15.54 27.37
CA ARG A 92 -11.48 15.59 27.47
C ARG A 92 -10.83 14.31 26.93
N LEU A 93 -11.39 13.14 27.22
CA LEU A 93 -10.89 11.86 26.71
C LEU A 93 -10.98 11.78 25.17
N LEU A 94 -12.09 12.24 24.60
CA LEU A 94 -12.25 12.34 23.15
C LEU A 94 -11.29 13.36 22.53
N GLU A 95 -11.11 14.52 23.17
CA GLU A 95 -10.17 15.53 22.69
C GLU A 95 -8.71 15.04 22.74
N GLN A 96 -8.33 14.30 23.78
CA GLN A 96 -7.01 13.66 23.85
C GLN A 96 -6.81 12.62 22.75
N THR A 97 -7.86 11.88 22.41
CA THR A 97 -7.87 10.93 21.28
C THR A 97 -7.67 11.66 19.95
N ARG A 98 -8.39 12.77 19.74
CA ARG A 98 -8.28 13.62 18.55
C ARG A 98 -6.90 14.26 18.43
N ALA A 99 -6.34 14.75 19.53
CA ALA A 99 -5.00 15.34 19.57
C ALA A 99 -3.92 14.30 19.21
N ALA A 100 -4.02 13.09 19.77
CA ALA A 100 -3.12 12.00 19.40
C ALA A 100 -3.20 11.66 17.90
N ALA A 101 -4.41 11.65 17.32
CA ALA A 101 -4.57 11.45 15.88
C ALA A 101 -3.97 12.60 15.04
N ALA A 102 -4.11 13.84 15.50
CA ALA A 102 -3.57 15.03 14.82
C ALA A 102 -2.04 15.10 14.85
N GLU A 103 -1.39 14.40 15.78
CA GLU A 103 0.08 14.24 15.83
C GLU A 103 0.58 13.17 14.84
N CYS A 104 -0.29 12.24 14.42
CA CYS A 104 0.03 11.14 13.51
C CYS A 104 -0.25 11.52 12.04
N LEU A 105 0.30 12.63 11.58
CA LEU A 105 0.21 13.03 10.18
C LEU A 105 1.28 12.32 9.35
N VAL A 106 0.86 11.74 8.24
CA VAL A 106 1.73 11.12 7.23
C VAL A 106 1.35 11.73 5.89
N ASP A 107 2.31 12.35 5.22
CA ASP A 107 2.11 12.95 3.90
C ASP A 107 2.08 11.86 2.82
N PRO A 108 1.03 11.78 1.98
CA PRO A 108 0.94 10.78 0.94
C PRO A 108 2.08 10.84 -0.09
N GLU A 109 2.58 12.02 -0.41
CA GLU A 109 3.60 12.22 -1.44
C GLU A 109 5.01 12.13 -0.83
N ASP A 110 5.29 12.94 0.20
CA ASP A 110 6.61 13.07 0.78
C ASP A 110 7.01 11.87 1.65
N ASP A 111 6.08 11.34 2.47
CA ASP A 111 6.38 10.23 3.38
C ASP A 111 6.12 8.86 2.73
N LEU A 112 5.07 8.75 1.90
CA LEU A 112 4.65 7.47 1.30
C LEU A 112 5.04 7.31 -0.17
N GLY A 113 5.53 8.36 -0.83
CA GLY A 113 5.93 8.31 -2.23
C GLY A 113 4.77 8.03 -3.19
N MET A 114 3.51 8.33 -2.81
CA MET A 114 2.38 8.12 -3.70
C MET A 114 2.54 8.96 -4.96
N GLY A 115 2.44 8.30 -6.12
CA GLY A 115 2.64 8.94 -7.42
C GLY A 115 4.10 9.01 -7.87
N ALA A 116 5.07 8.76 -6.99
CA ALA A 116 6.46 8.62 -7.37
C ALA A 116 6.70 7.26 -8.06
N VAL A 117 7.57 7.27 -9.07
CA VAL A 117 7.95 6.04 -9.76
C VAL A 117 9.37 5.66 -9.34
N HIS A 118 9.49 4.51 -8.69
CA HIS A 118 10.76 3.98 -8.23
C HIS A 118 11.27 2.91 -9.20
N PHE A 119 12.23 3.31 -10.04
CA PHE A 119 12.94 2.39 -10.92
C PHE A 119 14.28 1.98 -10.35
N PRO A 120 14.80 0.79 -10.72
CA PRO A 120 16.15 0.39 -10.38
C PRO A 120 17.18 1.43 -10.84
N GLU A 121 18.28 1.51 -10.09
CA GLU A 121 19.33 2.47 -10.35
C GLU A 121 19.96 2.22 -11.73
N PRO A 122 20.23 3.27 -12.53
CA PRO A 122 20.78 3.12 -13.88
C PRO A 122 22.05 2.26 -13.98
N HIS A 123 22.89 2.25 -12.94
CA HIS A 123 24.13 1.46 -12.94
C HIS A 123 23.88 -0.05 -12.89
N LEU A 124 22.76 -0.51 -12.32
CA LEU A 124 22.38 -1.93 -12.29
C LEU A 124 21.99 -2.46 -13.68
N VAL A 125 21.58 -1.56 -14.59
CA VAL A 125 21.11 -1.91 -15.93
C VAL A 125 22.08 -1.48 -17.04
N GLY A 126 23.37 -1.42 -16.72
CA GLY A 126 24.42 -1.10 -17.69
C GLY A 126 24.48 0.37 -18.12
N ALA A 127 23.71 1.26 -17.48
CA ALA A 127 23.74 2.70 -17.67
C ALA A 127 24.56 3.43 -16.58
N GLY A 128 25.58 2.79 -16.00
CA GLY A 128 26.44 3.41 -14.98
C GLY A 128 27.42 4.44 -15.53
N ARG A 129 27.77 4.36 -16.83
CA ARG A 129 28.74 5.24 -17.50
C ARG A 129 28.10 6.28 -18.43
N ARG A 130 26.78 6.24 -18.62
CA ARG A 130 25.99 7.09 -19.53
C ARG A 130 24.59 7.25 -18.94
N THR A 131 23.83 8.28 -19.32
CA THR A 131 22.43 8.38 -18.87
C THR A 131 21.61 7.17 -19.37
N ALA A 132 20.62 6.73 -18.58
CA ALA A 132 19.73 5.62 -18.96
C ALA A 132 19.09 5.83 -20.34
N GLN A 133 18.68 7.06 -20.65
CA GLN A 133 18.13 7.41 -21.96
C GLN A 133 19.12 7.16 -23.11
N ARG A 134 20.40 7.52 -22.95
CA ARG A 134 21.43 7.28 -23.97
C ARG A 134 21.72 5.78 -24.14
N ALA A 135 21.74 5.03 -23.05
CA ALA A 135 21.91 3.58 -23.09
C ALA A 135 20.73 2.90 -23.80
N LEU A 136 19.50 3.32 -23.49
CA LEU A 136 18.28 2.86 -24.15
C LEU A 136 18.30 3.15 -25.65
N ALA A 137 18.59 4.39 -26.05
CA ALA A 137 18.67 4.78 -27.45
C ALA A 137 19.73 3.97 -28.23
N SER A 138 20.90 3.75 -27.61
CA SER A 138 21.97 2.93 -28.20
C SER A 138 21.52 1.48 -28.41
N ARG A 139 20.83 0.90 -27.42
CA ARG A 139 20.33 -0.47 -27.49
C ARG A 139 19.19 -0.63 -28.51
N ALA A 140 18.31 0.36 -28.62
CA ALA A 140 17.26 0.41 -29.63
C ALA A 140 17.84 0.49 -31.06
N ALA A 141 18.83 1.37 -31.27
CA ALA A 141 19.54 1.47 -32.56
C ALA A 141 20.29 0.18 -32.91
N ALA A 142 20.93 -0.48 -31.95
CA ALA A 142 21.52 -1.81 -32.17
C ALA A 142 20.45 -2.85 -32.53
N GLY A 143 19.25 -2.77 -31.93
CA GLY A 143 18.08 -3.55 -32.31
C GLY A 143 17.67 -3.34 -33.77
N MET A 144 17.71 -2.10 -34.28
CA MET A 144 17.41 -1.77 -35.68
C MET A 144 18.36 -2.49 -36.64
N VAL A 145 19.65 -2.54 -36.29
CA VAL A 145 20.67 -3.25 -37.07
C VAL A 145 20.44 -4.76 -37.03
N ARG A 146 20.31 -5.35 -35.83
CA ARG A 146 20.13 -6.81 -35.66
C ARG A 146 18.90 -7.35 -36.39
N ARG A 147 17.85 -6.54 -36.52
CA ARG A 147 16.59 -6.91 -37.17
C ARG A 147 16.52 -6.52 -38.66
N GLY A 148 17.57 -5.89 -39.21
CA GLY A 148 17.63 -5.53 -40.63
C GLY A 148 16.76 -4.33 -41.01
N TYR A 149 16.46 -3.42 -40.08
CA TYR A 149 15.61 -2.24 -40.31
C TYR A 149 16.41 -0.97 -40.65
N THR A 150 17.72 -1.07 -40.90
CA THR A 150 18.61 0.07 -41.13
C THR A 150 18.15 0.99 -42.28
N GLY A 151 17.60 0.43 -43.37
CA GLY A 151 17.08 1.19 -44.50
C GLY A 151 15.63 1.69 -44.35
N ARG A 152 14.96 1.41 -43.23
CA ARG A 152 13.54 1.75 -43.03
C ARG A 152 13.40 3.08 -42.29
N ARG A 153 13.40 4.18 -43.04
CA ARG A 153 13.27 5.55 -42.48
C ARG A 153 12.08 5.71 -41.53
N ALA A 154 10.90 5.21 -41.90
CA ALA A 154 9.70 5.30 -41.06
C ALA A 154 9.86 4.60 -39.69
N TYR A 155 10.66 3.52 -39.61
CA TYR A 155 10.94 2.84 -38.34
C TYR A 155 11.90 3.65 -37.48
N TRP A 156 12.86 4.34 -38.09
CA TRP A 156 13.73 5.27 -37.37
C TRP A 156 12.92 6.44 -36.80
N GLU A 157 12.06 7.08 -37.58
CA GLU A 157 11.17 8.16 -37.12
C GLU A 157 10.33 7.69 -35.93
N ARG A 158 9.64 6.56 -36.08
CA ARG A 158 8.85 5.96 -35.00
C ARG A 158 9.66 5.61 -33.75
N MET A 159 10.87 5.07 -33.90
CA MET A 159 11.73 4.74 -32.76
C MET A 159 12.12 6.01 -31.99
N HIS A 160 12.44 7.11 -32.68
CA HIS A 160 12.78 8.38 -32.01
C HIS A 160 11.57 8.97 -31.29
N GLU A 161 10.38 8.98 -31.90
CA GLU A 161 9.14 9.41 -31.25
C GLU A 161 8.87 8.65 -29.95
N GLU A 162 8.99 7.31 -29.98
CA GLU A 162 8.81 6.50 -28.77
C GLU A 162 9.88 6.80 -27.71
N LEU A 163 11.14 6.99 -28.12
CA LEU A 163 12.23 7.34 -27.20
C LEU A 163 12.02 8.72 -26.54
N ASP A 164 11.46 9.70 -27.25
CA ASP A 164 11.17 11.02 -26.71
C ASP A 164 10.05 10.96 -25.66
N VAL A 165 9.00 10.17 -25.90
CA VAL A 165 7.96 9.91 -24.90
C VAL A 165 8.52 9.20 -23.67
N ILE A 166 9.39 8.21 -23.87
CA ILE A 166 10.05 7.50 -22.76
C ILE A 166 10.94 8.46 -21.95
N ALA A 167 11.64 9.38 -22.61
CA ALA A 167 12.47 10.38 -21.96
C ALA A 167 11.63 11.34 -21.13
N TYR A 168 10.52 11.84 -21.69
CA TYR A 168 9.60 12.76 -21.03
C TYR A 168 9.07 12.19 -19.70
N HIS A 169 8.74 10.89 -19.68
CA HIS A 169 8.28 10.21 -18.46
C HIS A 169 9.40 9.70 -17.53
N GLY A 170 10.67 9.79 -17.94
CA GLY A 170 11.80 9.26 -17.17
C GLY A 170 11.87 7.74 -17.12
N PHE A 171 11.28 7.04 -18.09
CA PHE A 171 11.07 5.58 -18.05
C PHE A 171 12.26 4.79 -18.64
N ALA A 172 13.37 5.43 -18.98
CA ALA A 172 14.48 4.75 -19.63
C ALA A 172 15.06 3.59 -18.80
N SER A 173 15.24 3.79 -17.49
CA SER A 173 15.74 2.74 -16.58
C SER A 173 14.77 1.56 -16.49
N TYR A 174 13.46 1.81 -16.56
CA TYR A 174 12.45 0.77 -16.61
C TYR A 174 12.58 -0.12 -17.85
N PHE A 175 12.65 0.49 -19.04
CA PHE A 175 12.79 -0.26 -20.29
C PHE A 175 14.08 -1.09 -20.30
N LEU A 176 15.19 -0.53 -19.79
CA LEU A 176 16.45 -1.25 -19.67
C LEU A 176 16.36 -2.41 -18.66
N THR A 177 15.70 -2.20 -17.52
CA THR A 177 15.47 -3.24 -16.51
C THR A 177 14.68 -4.40 -17.10
N VAL A 178 13.53 -4.10 -17.72
CA VAL A 178 12.67 -5.13 -18.31
C VAL A 178 13.43 -5.88 -19.41
N ALA A 179 14.19 -5.17 -20.25
CA ALA A 179 14.99 -5.81 -21.28
C ALA A 179 16.06 -6.76 -20.71
N GLN A 180 16.71 -6.37 -19.60
CA GLN A 180 17.68 -7.24 -18.92
C GLN A 180 17.01 -8.49 -18.34
N VAL A 181 15.90 -8.33 -17.62
CA VAL A 181 15.14 -9.48 -17.08
C VAL A 181 14.72 -10.44 -18.18
N VAL A 182 14.26 -9.90 -19.32
CA VAL A 182 13.87 -10.73 -20.47
C VAL A 182 15.05 -11.50 -21.05
N ASP A 183 16.23 -10.89 -21.13
CA ASP A 183 17.45 -11.55 -21.59
C ASP A 183 17.88 -12.66 -20.61
N ASP A 184 17.92 -12.36 -19.30
CA ASP A 184 18.29 -13.32 -18.25
C ASP A 184 17.38 -14.55 -18.26
N VAL A 185 16.06 -14.34 -18.36
CA VAL A 185 15.05 -15.41 -18.43
C VAL A 185 15.25 -16.30 -19.67
N ARG A 186 15.64 -15.70 -20.80
CA ARG A 186 15.95 -16.48 -22.00
C ARG A 186 17.24 -17.27 -21.89
N GLU A 187 18.27 -16.71 -21.27
CA GLU A 187 19.53 -17.41 -21.03
C GLU A 187 19.31 -18.65 -20.15
N MET A 188 18.37 -18.58 -19.21
CA MET A 188 17.91 -19.73 -18.41
C MET A 188 17.07 -20.76 -19.20
N GLY A 189 16.81 -20.55 -20.50
CA GLY A 189 15.97 -21.43 -21.31
C GLY A 189 14.47 -21.30 -21.04
N ILE A 190 14.05 -20.26 -20.32
CA ILE A 190 12.64 -20.02 -19.96
C ILE A 190 11.99 -19.15 -21.05
N ARG A 191 10.79 -19.55 -21.49
CA ARG A 191 10.05 -18.83 -22.54
C ARG A 191 9.45 -17.53 -21.98
N VAL A 192 9.60 -16.45 -22.75
CA VAL A 192 9.04 -15.13 -22.45
C VAL A 192 8.00 -14.76 -23.51
N ALA A 193 6.85 -14.23 -23.07
CA ALA A 193 5.82 -13.69 -23.95
C ALA A 193 5.40 -12.29 -23.47
N ALA A 194 5.41 -11.31 -24.37
CA ALA A 194 4.86 -9.99 -24.09
C ALA A 194 3.33 -9.99 -24.28
N ARG A 195 2.60 -9.33 -23.37
CA ARG A 195 1.14 -9.14 -23.42
C ARG A 195 0.79 -7.69 -23.08
N GLY A 196 -0.40 -7.25 -23.48
CA GLY A 196 -0.90 -5.90 -23.20
C GLY A 196 -0.39 -4.84 -24.19
N SER A 197 -0.63 -3.56 -23.88
CA SER A 197 -0.32 -2.42 -24.75
C SER A 197 1.15 -2.28 -25.11
N GLY A 198 2.06 -2.80 -24.26
CA GLY A 198 3.50 -2.82 -24.50
C GLY A 198 3.92 -3.60 -25.75
N ALA A 199 3.09 -4.51 -26.26
CA ALA A 199 3.37 -5.23 -27.51
C ALA A 199 3.37 -4.34 -28.77
N GLY A 200 2.70 -3.18 -28.71
CA GLY A 200 2.65 -2.22 -29.81
C GLY A 200 3.83 -1.24 -29.89
N SER A 201 4.79 -1.32 -28.95
CA SER A 201 5.97 -0.45 -28.96
C SER A 201 7.08 -1.03 -29.83
N LEU A 202 7.56 -0.22 -30.77
CA LEU A 202 8.73 -0.54 -31.58
C LEU A 202 9.99 -0.63 -30.69
N VAL A 203 10.15 0.24 -29.69
CA VAL A 203 11.27 0.15 -28.74
C VAL A 203 11.27 -1.20 -28.00
N ASN A 204 10.12 -1.67 -27.52
CA ASN A 204 10.01 -3.01 -26.89
C ASN A 204 10.38 -4.13 -27.86
N HIS A 205 9.94 -4.04 -29.11
CA HIS A 205 10.32 -5.01 -30.14
C HIS A 205 11.84 -5.00 -30.39
N LEU A 206 12.45 -3.82 -30.53
CA LEU A 206 13.90 -3.66 -30.79
C LEU A 206 14.78 -4.13 -29.63
N LEU A 207 14.32 -3.95 -28.40
CA LEU A 207 14.97 -4.46 -27.20
C LEU A 207 14.81 -5.98 -27.03
N GLY A 208 13.92 -6.59 -27.81
CA GLY A 208 13.57 -8.00 -27.68
C GLY A 208 12.64 -8.29 -26.52
N ILE A 209 11.98 -7.28 -25.94
CA ILE A 209 10.95 -7.47 -24.90
C ILE A 209 9.69 -8.07 -25.53
N ALA A 210 9.24 -7.47 -26.63
CA ALA A 210 8.09 -7.94 -27.40
C ALA A 210 8.54 -8.69 -28.67
N HIS A 211 7.81 -9.76 -28.98
CA HIS A 211 7.95 -10.54 -30.21
C HIS A 211 6.64 -10.47 -30.98
N ALA A 212 6.33 -9.27 -31.48
CA ALA A 212 5.37 -9.09 -32.56
C ALA A 212 6.11 -9.06 -33.89
#